data_AF-A0A534N4W8-F1
#
_entry.id   AF-A0A534N4W8-F1
#
_cell.length_a   1.000
_cell.length_b   1.000
_cell.length_c   1.000
_cell.angle_alpha   90.00
_cell.angle_beta   90.00
_cell.angle_gamma   90.00
#
_symmetry.space_group_name_H-M   'P 1'
#
loop_
_entity.id
_entity.type
_entity.pdbx_description
1 polymer ?
#
loop_
_entity_poly.entity_id
_entity_poly.type
_entity_poly.pdbx_seq_one_letter_code
_entity_poly.pdbx_strand_id
1 'polypeptide(L)'
;MDALVESSFVPSIESAHVSRGVLEKNPSSWLIAPTLSLLFGQAVAATPIVLPSSASLFFIVPLLLFFWRAKRMWAVFIAVAAIAFVLGYARHRQLLHPQFSSDHLRSIMNESSQVYLEGVLHYEPERLPQRSRWVVRSERVWHPTGAQEITGDLRPDPFLGAASNPPQQR
;
A
#
# COMPACT_ATOMS: atom_id res chain seq x y z
N MET A 1 61.88 -8.80 -9.05
CA MET A 1 61.41 -10.19 -9.04
C MET A 1 60.61 -10.35 -7.78
N ASP A 2 59.30 -10.27 -7.98
CA ASP A 2 58.32 -9.88 -6.99
C ASP A 2 57.88 -11.05 -6.13
N ALA A 3 57.94 -10.86 -4.82
CA ALA A 3 57.40 -11.78 -3.84
C ALA A 3 55.87 -11.59 -3.79
N LEU A 4 55.14 -12.58 -4.31
CA LEU A 4 53.70 -12.68 -4.21
C LEU A 4 53.31 -12.94 -2.74
N VAL A 5 52.81 -11.90 -2.08
CA VAL A 5 52.20 -11.97 -0.75
C VAL A 5 50.80 -12.56 -0.91
N GLU A 6 50.68 -13.84 -0.55
CA GLU A 6 49.42 -14.57 -0.47
C GLU A 6 48.65 -14.08 0.77
N SER A 7 47.74 -13.12 0.59
CA SER A 7 46.85 -12.65 1.66
C SER A 7 45.74 -13.67 1.88
N SER A 8 46.00 -14.65 2.76
CA SER A 8 44.98 -15.56 3.26
C SER A 8 43.90 -14.75 3.99
N PHE A 9 42.78 -14.51 3.32
CA PHE A 9 41.55 -13.96 3.89
C PHE A 9 40.99 -15.00 4.87
N VAL A 10 41.37 -14.89 6.14
CA VAL A 10 40.78 -15.67 7.24
C VAL A 10 39.44 -15.01 7.58
N PRO A 11 38.28 -15.64 7.31
CA PRO A 11 37.00 -15.08 7.72
C PRO A 11 36.96 -15.03 9.26
N SER A 12 36.86 -13.81 9.80
CA SER A 12 36.93 -13.56 11.25
C SER A 12 35.70 -14.14 11.96
N ILE A 13 35.90 -15.29 12.61
CA ILE A 13 34.94 -16.03 13.44
C ILE A 13 34.49 -15.19 14.66
N GLU A 14 35.24 -14.15 15.01
CA GLU A 14 35.02 -13.28 16.16
C GLU A 14 33.69 -12.50 16.09
N SER A 15 33.25 -12.15 14.88
CA SER A 15 31.99 -11.42 14.66
C SER A 15 30.74 -12.20 15.11
N ALA A 16 30.72 -13.52 14.94
CA ALA A 16 29.56 -14.35 15.27
C ALA A 16 29.35 -14.53 16.78
N HIS A 17 30.42 -14.44 17.59
CA HIS A 17 30.33 -14.61 19.03
C HIS A 17 29.83 -13.35 19.74
N VAL A 18 30.25 -12.17 19.28
CA VAL A 18 29.81 -10.88 19.84
C VAL A 18 28.31 -10.66 19.61
N SER A 19 27.79 -11.07 18.46
CA SER A 19 26.36 -10.92 18.14
C SER A 19 25.45 -11.75 19.06
N ARG A 20 25.92 -12.89 19.60
CA ARG A 20 25.11 -13.72 20.51
C ARG A 20 24.90 -13.05 21.87
N GLY A 21 25.94 -12.45 22.45
CA GLY A 21 25.87 -11.83 23.78
C GLY A 21 24.99 -10.57 23.84
N VAL A 22 24.88 -9.82 22.73
CA VAL A 22 24.00 -8.64 22.65
C VAL A 22 22.53 -9.04 22.50
N LEU A 23 22.25 -10.16 21.82
CA LEU A 23 20.88 -10.64 21.59
C LEU A 23 20.21 -11.19 22.86
N GLU A 24 20.99 -11.77 23.78
CA GLU A 24 20.48 -12.28 25.06
C GLU A 24 20.16 -11.17 26.06
N LYS A 25 20.87 -10.03 25.97
CA LYS A 25 20.75 -8.94 26.92
C LYS A 25 19.53 -8.05 26.67
N ASN A 26 19.00 -8.02 25.45
CA ASN A 26 17.86 -7.20 25.03
C ASN A 26 16.88 -8.00 24.15
N PRO A 27 15.79 -8.57 24.72
CA PRO A 27 14.85 -9.39 23.97
C PRO A 27 14.08 -8.59 22.89
N SER A 28 13.95 -7.26 23.05
CA SER A 28 13.32 -6.38 22.05
C SER A 28 14.10 -6.31 20.73
N SER A 29 15.42 -6.54 20.74
CA SER A 29 16.24 -6.57 19.53
C SER A 29 15.79 -7.65 18.54
N TRP A 30 15.10 -8.69 19.01
CA TRP A 30 14.54 -9.74 18.15
C TRP A 30 13.40 -9.23 17.26
N LEU A 31 12.72 -8.16 17.67
CA LEU A 31 11.63 -7.55 16.90
C LEU A 31 12.13 -6.65 15.76
N ILE A 32 13.40 -6.23 15.80
CA ILE A 32 13.98 -5.36 14.78
C ILE A 32 13.96 -6.06 13.41
N ALA A 33 14.39 -7.32 13.36
CA ALA A 33 14.45 -8.07 12.11
C ALA A 33 13.08 -8.26 11.42
N PRO A 34 12.01 -8.75 12.07
CA PRO A 34 10.71 -8.86 11.42
C PRO A 34 10.13 -7.49 11.03
N THR A 35 10.41 -6.44 11.81
CA THR A 35 9.97 -5.08 11.48
C THR A 35 10.68 -4.56 10.22
N LEU A 36 12.00 -4.67 10.15
CA LEU A 36 12.78 -4.32 8.96
C LEU A 36 12.37 -5.17 7.75
N SER A 37 12.10 -6.45 7.96
CA SER A 37 11.65 -7.36 6.91
C SER A 37 10.28 -6.94 6.36
N LEU A 38 9.35 -6.56 7.24
CA LEU A 38 8.04 -6.03 6.88
C LEU A 38 8.17 -4.72 6.07
N LEU A 39 8.96 -3.76 6.55
CA LEU A 39 9.20 -2.48 5.88
C LEU A 39 9.86 -2.70 4.51
N PHE A 40 10.81 -3.62 4.42
CA PHE A 40 11.46 -3.97 3.16
C PHE A 40 10.45 -4.58 2.17
N GLY A 41 9.54 -5.44 2.64
CA GLY A 41 8.44 -5.96 1.82
C GLY A 41 7.54 -4.86 1.25
N GLN A 42 7.22 -3.86 2.07
CA GLN A 42 6.45 -2.68 1.63
C GLN A 42 7.23 -1.86 0.59
N ALA A 43 8.51 -1.61 0.81
CA ALA A 43 9.36 -0.87 -0.13
C ALA A 43 9.45 -1.58 -1.49
N VAL A 44 9.64 -2.90 -1.49
CA VAL A 44 9.67 -3.70 -2.73
C VAL A 44 8.31 -3.66 -3.44
N ALA A 45 7.19 -3.67 -2.70
CA ALA A 45 5.85 -3.56 -3.28
C ALA A 45 5.57 -2.24 -4.01
N ALA A 46 6.25 -1.15 -3.61
CA ALA A 46 6.16 0.14 -4.27
C ALA A 46 6.92 0.19 -5.61
N THR A 47 7.80 -0.78 -5.88
CA THR A 47 8.50 -0.88 -7.17
C THR A 47 7.58 -1.48 -8.25
N PRO A 48 7.81 -1.19 -9.54
CA PRO A 48 7.05 -1.79 -10.64
C PRO A 48 7.33 -3.29 -10.82
N ILE A 49 8.23 -3.88 -10.01
CA ILE A 49 8.62 -5.28 -10.11
C ILE A 49 7.51 -6.16 -9.53
N VAL A 50 6.86 -6.93 -10.40
CA VAL A 50 5.93 -7.99 -9.98
C VAL A 50 6.77 -9.19 -9.56
N LEU A 51 6.68 -9.60 -8.29
CA LEU A 51 7.37 -10.82 -7.89
C LEU A 51 6.72 -12.02 -8.58
N PRO A 52 7.49 -12.85 -9.31
CA PRO A 52 6.97 -14.05 -9.91
C PRO A 52 6.51 -15.03 -8.83
N SER A 53 5.50 -15.85 -9.13
CA SER A 53 4.93 -16.84 -8.19
C SER A 53 5.97 -17.84 -7.67
N SER A 54 7.10 -17.99 -8.38
CA SER A 54 8.28 -18.77 -7.98
C SER A 54 8.99 -18.21 -6.74
N ALA A 55 8.75 -16.94 -6.36
CA ALA A 55 9.25 -16.38 -5.11
C ALA A 55 8.71 -17.11 -3.87
N SER A 56 7.65 -17.90 -4.00
CA SER A 56 7.18 -18.79 -2.93
C SER A 56 8.22 -19.83 -2.50
N LEU A 57 9.20 -20.16 -3.37
CA LEU A 57 10.29 -21.08 -3.05
C LEU A 57 11.19 -20.59 -1.90
N PHE A 58 11.24 -19.28 -1.63
CA PHE A 58 11.98 -18.74 -0.49
C PHE A 58 11.44 -19.24 0.87
N PHE A 59 10.18 -19.70 0.92
CA PHE A 59 9.62 -20.33 2.12
C PHE A 59 10.05 -21.79 2.32
N ILE A 60 10.62 -22.44 1.30
CA ILE A 60 11.13 -23.82 1.42
C ILE A 60 12.45 -23.83 2.21
N VAL A 61 13.26 -22.78 2.08
CA VAL A 61 14.55 -22.63 2.76
C VAL A 61 14.42 -22.77 4.30
N PRO A 62 13.53 -22.03 5.00
CA PRO A 62 13.36 -22.21 6.44
C PRO A 62 12.78 -23.58 6.80
N LEU A 63 11.98 -24.20 5.93
CA LEU A 63 11.46 -25.57 6.14
C LEU A 63 12.60 -26.61 6.17
N LEU A 64 13.57 -26.50 5.25
CA LEU A 64 14.74 -27.37 5.20
C LEU A 64 15.63 -27.19 6.43
N LEU A 65 15.78 -25.96 6.92
CA LEU A 65 16.55 -25.67 8.14
C LEU A 65 15.91 -26.22 9.42
N PHE A 66 14.60 -26.48 9.41
CA PHE A 66 13.88 -27.02 10.57
C PHE A 66 14.29 -28.46 10.93
N PHE A 67 14.80 -29.22 9.95
CA PHE A 67 15.31 -30.59 10.15
C PHE A 67 16.65 -30.62 10.88
N TRP A 68 17.38 -29.49 10.96
CA TRP A 68 18.61 -29.40 11.75
C TRP A 68 18.34 -28.91 13.17
N ARG A 69 18.35 -29.84 14.13
CA ARG A 69 18.13 -29.56 15.57
C ARG A 69 18.96 -28.39 16.12
N ALA A 70 20.22 -28.27 15.72
CA ALA A 70 21.13 -27.21 16.19
C ALA A 70 20.78 -25.80 15.65
N LYS A 71 19.93 -25.70 14.61
CA LYS A 71 19.59 -24.43 13.93
C LYS A 71 18.10 -24.07 14.02
N ARG A 72 17.31 -24.77 14.83
CA ARG A 72 15.85 -24.56 14.93
C ARG A 72 15.46 -23.13 15.28
N MET A 73 16.13 -22.49 16.24
CA MET A 73 15.84 -21.10 16.61
C MET A 73 16.06 -20.14 15.44
N TRP A 74 17.13 -20.34 14.66
CA TRP A 74 17.39 -19.56 13.45
C TRP A 74 16.37 -19.83 12.35
N ALA A 75 15.94 -21.08 12.18
CA ALA A 75 14.89 -21.42 11.24
C ALA A 75 13.56 -20.71 11.57
N VAL A 76 13.18 -20.67 12.85
CA VAL A 76 11.99 -19.94 13.31
C VAL A 76 12.15 -18.44 13.06
N PHE A 77 13.30 -17.86 13.39
CA PHE A 77 13.55 -16.44 13.17
C PHE A 77 13.47 -16.04 11.68
N ILE A 78 14.09 -16.82 10.81
CA ILE A 78 14.04 -16.62 9.35
C ILE A 78 12.61 -16.79 8.85
N ALA A 79 11.86 -17.79 9.36
CA ALA A 79 10.47 -17.99 8.98
C ALA A 79 9.58 -16.81 9.36
N VAL A 80 9.73 -16.29 10.59
CA VAL A 80 8.97 -15.12 11.08
C VAL A 80 9.31 -13.89 10.24
N ALA A 81 10.59 -13.64 9.95
CA ALA A 81 11.01 -12.55 9.07
C ALA A 81 10.43 -12.69 7.66
N ALA A 82 10.51 -13.88 7.05
CA ALA A 82 9.95 -14.14 5.72
C ALA A 82 8.42 -13.94 5.66
N ILE A 83 7.69 -14.39 6.70
CA ILE A 83 6.25 -14.14 6.82
C ILE A 83 5.97 -12.64 6.93
N ALA A 84 6.72 -11.92 7.76
CA ALA A 84 6.57 -10.48 7.94
C ALA A 84 6.83 -9.71 6.62
N PHE A 85 7.86 -10.10 5.87
CA PHE A 85 8.14 -9.57 4.53
C PHE A 85 6.97 -9.78 3.57
N VAL A 86 6.44 -11.01 3.48
CA VAL A 86 5.35 -11.32 2.55
C VAL A 86 4.05 -10.64 2.94
N LEU A 87 3.76 -10.53 4.25
CA LEU A 87 2.62 -9.74 4.72
C LEU A 87 2.79 -8.26 4.36
N GLY A 88 3.98 -7.68 4.58
CA GLY A 88 4.29 -6.30 4.21
C GLY A 88 4.13 -6.06 2.71
N TYR A 89 4.68 -6.94 1.88
CA TYR A 89 4.55 -6.89 0.42
C TYR A 89 3.10 -7.01 -0.03
N ALA A 90 2.40 -8.07 0.39
CA ALA A 90 1.04 -8.35 -0.05
C ALA A 90 0.07 -7.23 0.36
N ARG A 91 0.17 -6.76 1.61
CA ARG A 91 -0.70 -5.69 2.11
C ARG A 91 -0.45 -4.37 1.38
N HIS A 92 0.81 -4.01 1.13
CA HIS A 92 1.12 -2.78 0.42
C HIS A 92 0.73 -2.86 -1.06
N ARG A 93 0.93 -4.01 -1.73
CA ARG A 93 0.42 -4.22 -3.09
C ARG A 93 -1.10 -4.11 -3.17
N GLN A 94 -1.83 -4.66 -2.21
CA GLN A 94 -3.29 -4.53 -2.14
C GLN A 94 -3.75 -3.07 -1.97
N LEU A 95 -2.98 -2.25 -1.26
CA LEU A 95 -3.28 -0.82 -1.12
C LEU A 95 -3.03 -0.04 -2.42
N LEU A 96 -1.96 -0.36 -3.15
CA LEU A 96 -1.62 0.29 -4.41
C LEU A 96 -2.49 -0.18 -5.58
N HIS A 97 -2.91 -1.45 -5.56
CA HIS A 97 -3.72 -2.07 -6.59
C HIS A 97 -4.87 -2.83 -5.96
N PRO A 98 -5.87 -2.12 -5.41
CA PRO A 98 -7.01 -2.78 -4.81
C PRO A 98 -7.78 -3.57 -5.88
N GLN A 99 -7.98 -4.85 -5.62
CA GLN A 99 -8.81 -5.72 -6.45
C GLN A 99 -10.23 -5.69 -5.90
N PHE A 100 -11.11 -4.98 -6.60
CA PHE A 100 -12.52 -4.93 -6.26
C PHE A 100 -13.28 -5.92 -7.13
N SER A 101 -14.23 -6.65 -6.54
CA SER A 101 -15.14 -7.48 -7.34
C SER A 101 -16.06 -6.58 -8.17
N SER A 102 -16.62 -7.12 -9.25
CA SER A 102 -17.62 -6.42 -10.07
C SER A 102 -18.85 -5.96 -9.28
N ASP A 103 -19.18 -6.66 -8.19
CA ASP A 103 -20.33 -6.34 -7.34
C ASP A 103 -19.97 -5.48 -6.12
N HIS A 104 -18.72 -5.02 -6.01
CA HIS A 104 -18.27 -4.26 -4.85
C HIS A 104 -19.09 -2.99 -4.63
N LEU A 105 -19.38 -2.24 -5.70
CA LEU A 105 -20.24 -1.06 -5.61
C LEU A 105 -21.65 -1.39 -5.14
N ARG A 106 -22.22 -2.52 -5.57
CA ARG A 106 -23.55 -2.97 -5.12
C ARG A 106 -23.54 -3.33 -3.64
N SER A 107 -22.47 -3.93 -3.13
CA SER A 107 -22.34 -4.26 -1.71
C SER A 107 -22.23 -3.02 -0.82
N ILE A 108 -21.68 -1.93 -1.35
CA ILE A 108 -21.47 -0.66 -0.64
C ILE A 108 -22.69 0.26 -0.76
N MET A 109 -23.41 0.20 -1.89
CA MET A 109 -24.62 0.97 -2.16
C MET A 109 -25.84 0.25 -1.59
N ASN A 110 -25.96 0.26 -0.26
CA ASN A 110 -27.24 -0.09 0.37
C ASN A 110 -28.24 1.03 0.08
N GLU A 111 -29.53 0.72 -0.04
CA GLU A 111 -30.57 1.67 -0.51
C GLU A 111 -30.66 2.94 0.35
N SER A 112 -30.20 2.89 1.59
CA SER A 112 -30.27 3.99 2.55
C SER A 112 -28.95 4.74 2.78
N SER A 113 -27.85 4.36 2.12
CA SER A 113 -26.56 5.00 2.39
C SER A 113 -26.28 6.18 1.48
N GLN A 114 -25.96 7.33 2.07
CA GLN A 114 -25.47 8.49 1.34
C GLN A 114 -24.07 8.21 0.82
N VAL A 115 -23.86 8.46 -0.47
CA VAL A 115 -22.57 8.26 -1.15
C VAL A 115 -22.25 9.53 -1.91
N TYR A 116 -21.01 9.99 -1.81
CA TYR A 116 -20.51 11.10 -2.59
C TYR A 116 -19.78 10.59 -3.81
N LEU A 117 -20.06 11.23 -4.94
CA LEU A 117 -19.51 10.89 -6.25
C LEU A 117 -18.79 12.10 -6.81
N GLU A 118 -17.53 11.93 -7.14
CA GLU A 118 -16.75 12.86 -7.95
C GLU A 118 -16.53 12.24 -9.32
N GLY A 119 -16.69 13.04 -10.38
CA GLY A 119 -16.51 12.58 -11.74
C GLY A 119 -17.06 13.53 -12.78
N VAL A 120 -17.18 13.03 -14.00
CA VAL A 120 -17.60 13.82 -15.16
C VAL A 120 -19.03 13.47 -15.56
N LEU A 121 -19.86 14.50 -15.74
CA LEU A 121 -21.22 14.36 -16.22
C LEU A 121 -21.21 14.32 -17.76
N HIS A 122 -21.74 13.24 -18.34
CA HIS A 122 -21.84 13.05 -19.78
C HIS A 122 -23.29 12.99 -20.23
N TYR A 123 -23.56 13.58 -21.39
CA TYR A 123 -24.83 13.44 -22.08
C TYR A 123 -24.75 12.27 -23.05
N GLU A 124 -25.63 11.28 -22.90
CA GLU A 124 -25.70 10.13 -23.78
C GLU A 124 -27.07 10.14 -24.51
N PRO A 125 -27.09 10.35 -25.84
CA PRO A 125 -28.34 10.30 -26.60
C PRO A 125 -28.83 8.86 -26.69
N GLU A 126 -30.09 8.62 -26.32
CA GLU A 126 -30.67 7.30 -26.48
C GLU A 126 -31.18 7.09 -27.91
N ARG A 127 -31.40 5.82 -28.30
CA ARG A 127 -31.93 5.47 -29.63
C ARG A 127 -33.32 6.05 -29.91
N LEU A 128 -34.03 6.51 -28.87
CA LEU A 128 -35.33 7.17 -28.99
C LEU A 128 -35.13 8.68 -29.06
N PRO A 129 -35.66 9.37 -30.10
CA PRO A 129 -35.37 10.77 -30.37
C PRO A 129 -35.88 11.76 -29.29
N GLN A 130 -36.72 11.29 -28.37
CA GLN A 130 -37.27 12.09 -27.27
C GLN A 130 -36.70 11.71 -25.90
N ARG A 131 -35.71 10.81 -25.84
CA ARG A 131 -35.14 10.35 -24.57
C ARG A 131 -33.64 10.62 -24.54
N SER A 132 -33.23 11.29 -23.48
CA SER A 132 -31.83 11.55 -23.18
C SER A 132 -31.54 11.15 -21.75
N ARG A 133 -30.34 10.62 -21.50
CA ARG A 133 -29.88 10.32 -20.15
C ARG A 133 -28.57 11.04 -19.88
N TRP A 134 -28.48 11.58 -18.68
CA TRP A 134 -27.24 12.04 -18.12
C TRP A 134 -26.57 10.89 -17.38
N VAL A 135 -25.30 10.66 -17.64
CA VAL A 135 -24.51 9.59 -17.04
C VAL A 135 -23.34 10.24 -16.32
N VAL A 136 -23.20 9.97 -15.03
CA VAL A 136 -22.02 10.37 -14.26
C VAL A 136 -20.98 9.26 -14.40
N ARG A 137 -19.85 9.57 -15.01
CA ARG A 137 -18.65 8.73 -14.96
C ARG A 137 -17.88 9.10 -13.71
N SER A 138 -18.09 8.34 -12.63
CA SER A 138 -17.40 8.58 -11.37
C SER A 138 -15.93 8.18 -11.45
N GLU A 139 -15.05 9.08 -10.97
CA GLU A 139 -13.63 8.84 -10.75
C GLU A 139 -13.35 8.43 -9.31
N ARG A 140 -14.13 8.97 -8.37
CA ARG A 140 -14.04 8.66 -6.95
C ARG A 140 -15.43 8.53 -6.33
N VAL A 141 -15.55 7.52 -5.49
CA VAL A 141 -16.76 7.19 -4.72
C VAL A 141 -16.33 7.07 -3.27
N TRP A 142 -16.96 7.81 -2.36
CA TRP A 142 -16.68 7.67 -0.93
C TRP A 142 -17.94 7.68 -0.08
N HIS A 143 -17.86 6.93 1.01
CA HIS A 143 -18.86 6.94 2.07
C HIS A 143 -18.50 8.00 3.11
N PRO A 144 -19.50 8.64 3.75
CA PRO A 144 -19.28 9.47 4.91
C PRO A 144 -18.89 8.60 6.12
N THR A 145 -17.66 8.10 6.15
CA THR A 145 -17.12 7.41 7.34
C THR A 145 -16.62 8.44 8.34
N GLY A 146 -17.56 9.10 9.04
CA GLY A 146 -17.30 9.87 10.27
C GLY A 146 -16.49 11.16 10.14
N ALA A 147 -15.98 11.53 8.96
CA ALA A 147 -15.52 12.88 8.71
C ALA A 147 -16.76 13.77 8.57
N GLN A 148 -16.99 14.65 9.54
CA GLN A 148 -17.98 15.72 9.41
C GLN A 148 -17.83 16.37 8.05
N GLU A 149 -18.96 16.53 7.37
CA GLU A 149 -19.10 17.34 6.17
C GLU A 149 -18.36 18.66 6.43
N ILE A 150 -17.18 18.84 5.84
CA ILE A 150 -16.57 20.18 5.76
C ILE A 150 -17.38 20.86 4.66
N THR A 151 -18.61 21.23 5.00
CA THR A 151 -19.45 22.16 4.27
C THR A 151 -18.81 23.52 4.45
N GLY A 152 -17.61 23.69 3.88
CA GLY A 152 -17.19 24.98 3.42
C GLY A 152 -18.20 25.34 2.35
N ASP A 153 -19.13 26.22 2.71
CA ASP A 153 -20.00 26.92 1.79
C ASP A 153 -19.11 27.44 0.65
N LEU A 154 -19.06 26.70 -0.47
CA LEU A 154 -18.57 27.23 -1.74
C LEU A 154 -19.66 28.18 -2.20
N ARG A 155 -19.83 29.27 -1.46
CA ARG A 155 -20.51 30.45 -1.94
C ARG A 155 -19.73 30.84 -3.19
N PRO A 156 -20.32 30.81 -4.39
CA PRO A 156 -19.76 31.61 -5.46
C PRO A 156 -19.73 33.04 -4.91
N ASP A 157 -18.53 33.60 -4.76
CA ASP A 157 -18.38 35.00 -4.39
C ASP A 157 -19.37 35.83 -5.23
N PRO A 158 -20.20 36.69 -4.62
CA PRO A 158 -21.04 37.63 -5.35
C PRO A 158 -20.16 38.77 -5.88
N PHE A 159 -19.18 38.44 -6.71
CA PHE A 159 -18.27 39.37 -7.37
C PHE A 159 -18.35 39.21 -8.89
N LEU A 160 -19.57 39.17 -9.43
CA LEU A 160 -19.81 39.47 -10.83
C LEU A 160 -21.07 40.33 -10.98
N GLY A 161 -20.86 41.65 -11.16
CA GLY A 161 -21.67 42.45 -12.07
C GLY A 161 -22.89 43.17 -11.52
N ALA A 162 -22.74 44.04 -10.52
CA ALA A 162 -23.65 45.18 -10.38
C ALA A 162 -23.37 46.18 -11.53
N ALA A 163 -24.02 45.96 -12.67
CA ALA A 163 -24.08 46.94 -13.74
C ALA A 163 -24.86 48.16 -13.24
N SER A 164 -24.15 49.25 -13.00
CA SER A 164 -24.71 50.56 -12.70
C SER A 164 -25.59 51.05 -13.86
N ASN A 165 -26.89 51.22 -13.63
CA ASN A 165 -27.75 51.98 -14.54
C ASN A 165 -27.33 53.47 -14.51
N PRO A 166 -27.13 54.13 -15.66
CA PRO A 166 -26.92 55.56 -15.68
C PRO A 166 -28.23 56.31 -15.41
N PRO A 167 -28.18 57.51 -14.80
CA PRO A 167 -29.37 58.28 -14.46
C PRO A 167 -30.06 58.81 -15.72
N GLN A 168 -31.38 58.60 -15.82
CA GLN A 168 -32.22 59.34 -16.75
C GLN A 168 -32.27 60.81 -16.32
N GLN A 169 -31.72 61.70 -17.14
CA GLN A 169 -32.02 63.13 -17.08
C GLN A 169 -33.39 63.36 -17.71
N ARG A 170 -34.26 64.07 -16.98
CA ARG A 170 -35.49 64.68 -17.48
C ARG A 170 -35.20 66.09 -17.97
#